data_AF-A0AAX0WT93-F1
#
_entry.id   AF-A0AAX0WT93-F1
#
_cell.length_a   1.000
_cell.length_b   1.000
_cell.length_c   1.000
_cell.angle_alpha   90.00
_cell.angle_beta   90.00
_cell.angle_gamma   90.00
#
_symmetry.space_group_name_H-M   'P 1'
#
loop_
_entity.id
_entity.type
_entity.pdbx_description
1 polymer ?
#
loop_
_entity_poly.entity_id
_entity_poly.type
_entity_poly.pdbx_seq_one_letter_code
_entity_poly.pdbx_strand_id
1 'polypeptide(L)'
;MYSKISITHKVGNPNLQIHLIVNNIGGRKVRVKGITASITKDGELITTLPAQNYLESQSGQNTLLFTPFSLNPSEEWAHIINLLNFFNREDEQEYRRLEAKMLANYRSKKSTSNPESQNLIEIDENLVQPFHSFFDKHFIWRTGEYQLTVYINTDQKTTNISKKYRFTIFESHTDQLKEITDKYKFGDGIWWNSVLSSVIIDIKEA
;
A
#
# COMPACT_ATOMS: atom_id res chain seq x y z
N MET A 1 20.39 11.73 -8.60
CA MET A 1 18.91 11.88 -8.65
C MET A 1 18.36 10.93 -7.61
N TYR A 2 17.74 11.42 -6.53
CA TYR A 2 17.20 10.56 -5.47
C TYR A 2 15.85 10.00 -5.92
N SER A 3 15.75 8.68 -6.02
CA SER A 3 14.46 8.01 -6.20
C SER A 3 13.82 7.86 -4.82
N LYS A 4 12.51 8.12 -4.72
CA LYS A 4 11.75 7.99 -3.46
C LYS A 4 10.62 6.99 -3.64
N ILE A 5 10.30 6.29 -2.57
CA ILE A 5 9.07 5.50 -2.42
C ILE A 5 8.26 6.05 -1.26
N SER A 6 6.95 5.79 -1.30
CA SER A 6 6.08 5.97 -0.13
C SER A 6 5.55 4.60 0.28
N ILE A 7 5.68 4.27 1.56
CA ILE A 7 5.12 3.03 2.13
C ILE A 7 4.00 3.37 3.12
N THR A 8 2.97 2.54 3.13
CA THR A 8 1.87 2.60 4.09
C THR A 8 1.22 1.21 4.21
N HIS A 9 0.10 1.10 4.91
CA HIS A 9 -0.67 -0.13 4.99
C HIS A 9 -2.16 0.12 5.26
N LYS A 10 -2.99 -0.88 4.98
CA LYS A 10 -4.36 -0.97 5.48
C LYS A 10 -4.46 -2.10 6.50
N VAL A 11 -4.58 -1.76 7.78
CA VAL A 11 -4.61 -2.72 8.90
C VAL A 11 -3.53 -3.81 8.76
N GLY A 12 -2.27 -3.37 8.66
CA GLY A 12 -1.11 -4.23 8.46
C GLY A 12 -0.81 -4.57 6.99
N ASN A 13 -1.81 -4.63 6.11
CA ASN A 13 -1.60 -5.03 4.71
C ASN A 13 -0.78 -3.99 3.93
N PRO A 14 0.42 -4.34 3.42
CA PRO A 14 1.34 -3.38 2.84
C PRO A 14 0.85 -2.72 1.55
N ASN A 15 1.16 -1.44 1.42
CA ASN A 15 1.02 -0.67 0.19
C ASN A 15 2.31 0.10 -0.08
N LEU A 16 2.80 0.01 -1.32
CA LEU A 16 3.96 0.70 -1.83
C LEU A 16 3.55 1.61 -2.99
N GLN A 17 3.96 2.87 -2.92
CA GLN A 17 3.81 3.83 -4.00
C GLN A 17 5.19 4.24 -4.54
N ILE A 18 5.33 4.27 -5.86
CA ILE A 18 6.56 4.66 -6.54
C ILE A 18 6.24 5.42 -7.83
N HIS A 19 7.00 6.48 -8.12
CA HIS A 19 6.97 7.13 -9.43
C HIS A 19 7.83 6.33 -10.41
N LEU A 20 7.21 5.79 -11.45
CA LEU A 20 7.87 4.95 -12.45
C LEU A 20 7.83 5.62 -13.82
N ILE A 21 9.00 5.67 -14.46
CA ILE A 21 9.16 6.13 -15.84
C ILE A 21 9.61 4.93 -16.67
N VAL A 22 8.84 4.59 -17.69
CA VAL A 22 9.10 3.46 -18.60
C VAL A 22 9.22 3.99 -20.02
N ASN A 23 10.37 3.73 -20.63
CA ASN A 23 10.71 4.22 -21.96
C ASN A 23 10.90 3.06 -22.93
N ASN A 24 10.21 3.10 -24.08
CA ASN A 24 10.50 2.17 -25.17
C ASN A 24 11.59 2.72 -26.08
N ILE A 25 12.84 2.34 -25.79
CA ILE A 25 14.01 2.71 -26.60
C ILE A 25 14.22 1.79 -27.83
N GLY A 26 13.34 0.80 -28.02
CA GLY A 26 13.42 -0.16 -29.11
C GLY A 26 12.70 0.29 -30.38
N GLY A 27 12.99 -0.36 -31.50
CA GLY A 27 12.34 -0.08 -32.79
C GLY A 27 10.97 -0.74 -33.00
N ARG A 28 10.40 -1.41 -31.98
CA ARG A 28 9.12 -2.13 -32.08
C ARG A 28 8.21 -1.78 -30.93
N LYS A 29 6.90 -1.86 -31.18
CA LYS A 29 5.88 -1.74 -30.14
C LYS A 29 6.03 -2.88 -29.11
N VAL A 30 5.95 -2.54 -27.83
CA VAL A 30 6.02 -3.50 -26.72
C VAL A 30 4.75 -3.38 -25.88
N ARG A 31 4.17 -4.51 -25.47
CA ARG A 31 3.00 -4.50 -24.58
C ARG A 31 3.42 -4.84 -23.16
N VAL A 32 3.27 -3.90 -22.24
CA VAL A 32 3.43 -4.12 -20.80
C VAL A 32 2.21 -4.89 -20.29
N LYS A 33 2.44 -6.08 -19.73
CA LYS A 33 1.41 -6.96 -19.18
C LYS A 33 1.20 -6.78 -17.68
N GLY A 34 2.23 -6.37 -16.96
CA GLY A 34 2.19 -6.26 -15.50
C GLY A 34 3.44 -5.60 -14.95
N ILE A 35 3.29 -5.01 -13.77
CA ILE A 35 4.38 -4.43 -12.98
C ILE A 35 4.26 -4.99 -11.58
N THR A 36 5.37 -5.43 -11.01
CA THR A 36 5.43 -6.00 -9.66
C THR A 36 6.63 -5.44 -8.89
N ALA A 37 6.50 -5.34 -7.57
CA ALA A 37 7.57 -5.00 -6.65
C ALA A 37 7.78 -6.15 -5.67
N SER A 38 8.92 -6.82 -5.75
CA SER A 38 9.33 -7.82 -4.76
C SER A 38 10.16 -7.16 -3.66
N ILE A 39 9.74 -7.36 -2.42
CA ILE A 39 10.39 -6.85 -1.21
C ILE A 39 11.11 -8.01 -0.53
N THR A 40 12.40 -7.83 -0.31
CA THR A 40 13.26 -8.80 0.38
C THR A 40 13.94 -8.14 1.56
N LYS A 41 14.15 -8.90 2.64
CA LYS A 41 14.87 -8.49 3.85
C LYS A 41 15.74 -9.66 4.30
N ASP A 42 16.99 -9.40 4.64
CA ASP A 42 17.95 -10.42 5.08
C ASP A 42 18.07 -11.62 4.11
N GLY A 43 17.89 -11.37 2.81
CA GLY A 43 17.92 -12.40 1.75
C GLY A 43 16.61 -13.16 1.55
N GLU A 44 15.62 -13.00 2.43
CA GLU A 44 14.32 -13.67 2.35
C GLU A 44 13.28 -12.79 1.64
N LEU A 45 12.42 -13.44 0.85
CA LEU A 45 11.27 -12.79 0.22
C LEU A 45 10.18 -12.55 1.26
N ILE A 46 9.88 -11.27 1.50
CA ILE A 46 8.81 -10.86 2.43
C ILE A 46 7.48 -10.82 1.70
N THR A 47 7.43 -10.17 0.53
CA THR A 47 6.20 -10.09 -0.27
C THR A 47 6.50 -9.69 -1.71
N THR A 48 5.55 -9.94 -2.60
CA THR A 48 5.52 -9.37 -3.96
C THR A 48 4.20 -8.61 -4.11
N LEU A 49 4.30 -7.32 -4.45
CA LEU A 49 3.19 -6.40 -4.60
C LEU A 49 2.94 -6.13 -6.09
N PRO A 50 1.81 -6.54 -6.68
CA PRO A 50 1.45 -6.17 -8.04
C PRO A 50 0.91 -4.73 -8.11
N ALA A 51 1.14 -4.06 -9.23
CA ALA A 51 0.52 -2.77 -9.52
C ALA A 51 -0.99 -2.94 -9.70
N GLN A 52 -1.78 -2.17 -8.95
CA GLN A 52 -3.24 -2.23 -8.98
C GLN A 52 -3.86 -1.02 -9.68
N ASN A 53 -3.28 0.16 -9.46
CA ASN A 53 -3.74 1.41 -10.04
C ASN A 53 -2.59 2.43 -10.11
N TYR A 54 -2.84 3.54 -10.78
CA TYR A 54 -1.89 4.64 -10.92
C TYR A 54 -2.61 5.99 -10.93
N LEU A 55 -1.91 7.07 -10.59
CA LEU A 55 -2.45 8.42 -10.68
C LEU A 55 -2.48 8.89 -12.13
N GLU A 56 -3.62 9.40 -12.58
CA GLU A 56 -3.83 9.89 -13.95
C GLU A 56 -2.82 10.99 -14.32
N SER A 57 -2.50 11.86 -13.38
CA SER A 57 -1.47 12.90 -13.52
C SER A 57 -0.71 13.08 -12.20
N GLN A 58 0.45 13.73 -12.25
CA GLN A 58 1.30 13.96 -11.07
C GLN A 58 0.63 14.84 -10.00
N SER A 59 -0.34 15.67 -10.40
CA SER A 59 -1.12 16.55 -9.51
C SER A 59 -2.58 16.11 -9.34
N GLY A 60 -2.99 15.06 -10.05
CA GLY A 60 -4.37 14.57 -10.06
C GLY A 60 -4.68 13.72 -8.85
N GLN A 61 -5.92 13.84 -8.34
CA GLN A 61 -6.45 12.92 -7.33
C GLN A 61 -7.09 11.66 -7.95
N ASN A 62 -7.27 11.65 -9.27
CA ASN A 62 -7.90 10.54 -9.97
C ASN A 62 -6.94 9.35 -10.08
N THR A 63 -7.40 8.20 -9.59
CA THR A 63 -6.72 6.91 -9.77
C THR A 63 -7.36 6.13 -10.92
N LEU A 64 -6.53 5.63 -11.84
CA LEU A 64 -6.95 4.73 -12.92
C LEU A 64 -6.50 3.30 -12.60
N LEU A 65 -7.35 2.31 -12.92
CA LEU A 65 -6.98 0.91 -12.78
C LEU A 65 -5.79 0.57 -13.67
N PHE A 66 -4.85 -0.19 -13.13
CA PHE A 66 -3.73 -0.69 -13.91
C PHE A 66 -4.24 -1.78 -14.86
N THR A 67 -4.11 -1.54 -16.16
CA THR A 67 -4.43 -2.51 -17.20
C THR A 67 -3.26 -2.60 -18.18
N PRO A 68 -3.06 -3.73 -18.87
CA PRO A 68 -1.99 -3.87 -19.84
C PRO A 68 -2.05 -2.78 -20.92
N PHE A 69 -0.95 -2.07 -21.11
CA PHE A 69 -0.83 -0.99 -22.10
C PHE A 69 0.30 -1.29 -23.08
N SER A 70 0.38 -0.53 -24.16
CA SER A 70 1.45 -0.67 -25.14
C SER A 70 2.23 0.62 -25.29
N LEU A 71 3.53 0.49 -25.52
CA LEU A 71 4.42 1.60 -25.83
C LEU A 71 4.93 1.45 -27.26
N ASN A 72 4.69 2.45 -28.08
CA ASN A 72 5.30 2.59 -29.40
C ASN A 72 6.78 2.94 -29.26
N PRO A 73 7.59 2.80 -30.34
CA PRO A 73 8.97 3.26 -30.33
C PRO A 73 9.09 4.72 -29.88
N SER A 74 10.03 5.00 -28.99
CA SER A 74 10.29 6.31 -28.37
C SER A 74 9.17 6.86 -27.47
N GLU A 75 8.16 6.05 -27.15
CA GLU A 75 7.10 6.44 -26.22
C GLU A 75 7.55 6.29 -24.76
N GLU A 76 7.16 7.26 -23.94
CA GLU A 76 7.35 7.29 -22.50
C GLU A 76 6.02 7.11 -21.78
N TRP A 77 6.04 6.34 -20.69
CA TRP A 77 4.95 6.26 -19.73
C TRP A 77 5.47 6.55 -18.33
N ALA A 78 4.95 7.61 -17.69
CA ALA A 78 5.47 8.14 -16.45
C ALA A 78 4.33 8.42 -15.45
N HIS A 79 4.17 7.54 -14.45
CA HIS A 79 3.08 7.64 -13.48
C HIS A 79 3.51 7.19 -12.08
N ILE A 80 2.83 7.75 -11.09
CA ILE A 80 2.86 7.24 -9.71
C ILE A 80 1.95 6.01 -9.67
N ILE A 81 2.53 4.84 -9.37
CA ILE A 81 1.82 3.56 -9.28
C ILE A 81 1.64 3.14 -7.83
N ASN A 82 0.50 2.53 -7.52
CA ASN A 82 0.22 1.91 -6.23
C ASN A 82 0.29 0.39 -6.37
N LEU A 83 1.17 -0.23 -5.60
CA LEU A 83 1.40 -1.67 -5.57
C LEU A 83 0.95 -2.24 -4.23
N LEU A 84 0.03 -3.20 -4.27
CA LEU A 84 -0.51 -3.86 -3.08
C LEU A 84 -1.13 -5.21 -3.44
N ASN A 85 -1.22 -6.07 -2.42
CA ASN A 85 -2.07 -7.25 -2.46
C ASN A 85 -3.42 -6.92 -1.83
N PHE A 86 -4.51 -7.34 -2.46
CA PHE A 86 -5.78 -7.41 -1.74
C PHE A 86 -5.71 -8.53 -0.71
N PHE A 87 -6.55 -8.42 0.33
CA PHE A 87 -6.71 -9.53 1.26
C PHE A 87 -7.13 -10.79 0.49
N ASN A 88 -6.61 -11.95 0.93
CA ASN A 88 -7.14 -13.22 0.46
C ASN A 88 -8.59 -13.38 0.95
N ARG A 89 -9.25 -14.45 0.51
CA ARG A 89 -10.68 -14.65 0.82
C ARG A 89 -10.93 -14.75 2.32
N GLU A 90 -10.08 -15.47 3.04
CA GLU A 90 -10.20 -15.72 4.48
C GLU A 90 -10.01 -14.42 5.28
N ASP A 91 -8.96 -13.66 4.97
CA ASP A 91 -8.63 -12.38 5.59
C ASP A 91 -9.68 -11.32 5.26
N GLU A 92 -10.21 -11.27 4.04
CA GLU A 92 -11.30 -10.35 3.67
C GLU A 92 -12.58 -10.70 4.44
N GLN A 93 -12.93 -11.98 4.55
CA GLN A 93 -14.09 -12.42 5.33
C GLN A 93 -13.94 -12.07 6.82
N GLU A 94 -12.75 -12.30 7.38
CA GLU A 94 -12.44 -11.93 8.75
C GLU A 94 -12.53 -10.42 8.95
N TYR A 95 -11.86 -9.64 8.11
CA TYR A 95 -11.89 -8.18 8.13
C TYR A 95 -13.32 -7.64 8.10
N ARG A 96 -14.15 -8.10 7.14
CA ARG A 96 -15.54 -7.65 7.00
C ARG A 96 -16.39 -8.02 8.21
N ARG A 97 -16.19 -9.22 8.76
CA ARG A 97 -16.89 -9.66 9.97
C ARG A 97 -16.53 -8.80 11.18
N LEU A 98 -15.26 -8.42 11.32
CA LEU A 98 -14.79 -7.54 12.41
C LEU A 98 -15.32 -6.11 12.22
N GLU A 99 -15.21 -5.56 11.01
CA GLU A 99 -15.71 -4.24 10.62
C GLU A 99 -17.20 -4.10 10.91
N ALA A 100 -18.02 -5.09 10.53
CA ALA A 100 -19.45 -5.09 10.79
C ALA A 100 -19.79 -5.04 12.30
N LYS A 101 -19.04 -5.75 13.15
CA LYS A 101 -19.23 -5.72 14.61
C LYS A 101 -18.90 -4.36 15.20
N MET A 102 -17.78 -3.74 14.78
CA MET A 102 -17.44 -2.39 15.23
C MET A 102 -18.48 -1.35 14.78
N LEU A 103 -18.93 -1.41 13.53
CA LEU A 103 -19.94 -0.50 13.03
C LEU A 103 -21.28 -0.64 13.77
N ALA A 104 -21.68 -1.86 14.14
CA ALA A 104 -22.86 -2.08 14.96
C ALA A 104 -22.72 -1.44 16.35
N ASN A 105 -21.56 -1.60 17.00
CA ASN A 105 -21.26 -0.97 18.29
C ASN A 105 -21.27 0.56 18.19
N TYR A 106 -20.58 1.11 17.19
CA TYR A 106 -20.56 2.54 16.89
C TYR A 106 -21.98 3.10 16.75
N ARG A 107 -22.83 2.46 15.95
CA ARG A 107 -24.22 2.89 15.72
C ARG A 107 -25.05 2.85 17.00
N SER A 108 -24.90 1.79 17.81
CA SER A 108 -25.58 1.66 19.10
C SER A 108 -25.18 2.81 20.03
N LYS A 109 -23.87 3.06 20.20
CA LYS A 109 -23.38 4.16 21.03
C LYS A 109 -23.84 5.51 20.52
N LYS A 110 -23.76 5.74 19.20
CA LYS A 110 -24.20 6.98 18.57
C LYS A 110 -25.68 7.28 18.80
N SER A 111 -26.56 6.26 18.82
CA SER A 111 -27.99 6.46 19.10
C SER A 111 -28.29 6.87 20.54
N THR A 112 -27.38 6.57 21.48
CA THR A 112 -27.51 6.93 22.90
C THR A 112 -26.72 8.19 23.28
N SER A 113 -25.86 8.69 22.39
CA SER A 113 -25.04 9.87 22.60
C SER A 113 -25.83 11.17 22.43
N ASN A 114 -25.45 12.22 23.16
CA ASN A 114 -25.97 13.57 22.93
C ASN A 114 -25.62 14.03 21.49
N PRO A 115 -26.60 14.37 20.63
CA PRO A 115 -26.36 14.83 19.26
C PRO A 115 -25.48 16.08 19.16
N GLU A 116 -25.42 16.90 20.21
CA GLU A 116 -24.61 18.13 20.26
C GLU A 116 -23.15 17.89 20.67
N SER A 117 -22.81 16.68 21.11
CA SER A 117 -21.44 16.32 21.47
C SER A 117 -20.57 16.17 20.22
N GLN A 118 -19.49 16.94 20.14
CA GLN A 118 -18.47 16.79 19.09
C GLN A 118 -17.41 15.71 19.42
N ASN A 119 -17.55 15.01 20.54
CA ASN A 119 -16.57 14.01 20.95
C ASN A 119 -16.62 12.78 20.04
N LEU A 120 -15.44 12.26 19.69
CA LEU A 120 -15.31 10.98 18.99
C LEU A 120 -15.89 9.86 19.86
N ILE A 121 -16.65 8.96 19.23
CA ILE A 121 -17.25 7.80 19.91
C ILE A 121 -16.20 6.69 19.96
N GLU A 122 -15.80 6.31 21.18
CA GLU A 122 -14.91 5.18 21.40
C GLU A 122 -15.67 3.84 21.28
N ILE A 123 -15.10 2.90 20.54
CA ILE A 123 -15.58 1.53 20.39
C ILE A 123 -15.08 0.67 21.55
N ASP A 124 -15.86 -0.33 21.95
CA ASP A 124 -15.48 -1.24 23.03
C ASP A 124 -14.17 -1.99 22.71
N GLU A 125 -13.27 -2.04 23.69
CA GLU A 125 -11.92 -2.59 23.58
C GLU A 125 -11.89 -4.03 23.02
N ASN A 126 -12.86 -4.87 23.43
CA ASN A 126 -12.98 -6.25 22.95
C ASN A 126 -13.28 -6.37 21.44
N LEU A 127 -13.76 -5.30 20.81
CA LEU A 127 -13.98 -5.21 19.36
C LEU A 127 -12.79 -4.57 18.64
N VAL A 128 -11.96 -3.80 19.35
CA VAL A 128 -10.75 -3.16 18.83
C VAL A 128 -9.57 -4.14 18.81
N GLN A 129 -9.39 -4.93 19.87
CA GLN A 129 -8.29 -5.89 20.02
C GLN A 129 -8.13 -6.86 18.82
N PRO A 130 -9.19 -7.41 18.22
CA PRO A 130 -9.06 -8.21 16.99
C PRO A 130 -8.39 -7.47 15.82
N PHE A 131 -8.56 -6.15 15.71
CA PHE A 131 -7.88 -5.36 14.68
C PHE A 131 -6.40 -5.15 14.96
N HIS A 132 -5.98 -5.06 16.23
CA HIS A 132 -4.56 -5.08 16.58
C HIS A 132 -3.92 -6.42 16.20
N SER A 133 -4.58 -7.54 16.53
CA SER A 133 -4.10 -8.88 16.13
C SER A 133 -4.04 -9.04 14.61
N PHE A 134 -5.05 -8.54 13.89
CA PHE A 134 -5.09 -8.56 12.43
C PHE A 134 -3.96 -7.71 11.84
N PHE A 135 -3.72 -6.51 12.39
CA PHE A 135 -2.60 -5.66 12.03
C PHE A 135 -1.26 -6.39 12.21
N ASP A 136 -1.00 -6.98 13.38
CA ASP A 136 0.28 -7.63 13.68
C ASP A 136 0.55 -8.83 12.79
N LYS A 137 -0.50 -9.57 12.41
CA LYS A 137 -0.43 -10.69 11.45
C LYS A 137 0.04 -10.24 10.07
N HIS A 138 -0.37 -9.06 9.61
CA HIS A 138 -0.12 -8.60 8.24
C HIS A 138 1.02 -7.59 8.11
N PHE A 139 1.40 -6.90 9.18
CA PHE A 139 2.34 -5.79 9.14
C PHE A 139 3.79 -6.26 8.89
N ILE A 140 4.36 -5.82 7.77
CA ILE A 140 5.71 -6.21 7.32
C ILE A 140 6.78 -5.10 7.44
N TRP A 141 6.39 -3.84 7.68
CA TRP A 141 7.27 -2.68 7.65
C TRP A 141 8.03 -2.48 8.96
N ARG A 142 8.85 -3.47 9.33
CA ARG A 142 9.69 -3.46 10.52
C ARG A 142 11.02 -2.75 10.24
N THR A 143 11.70 -2.27 11.27
CA THR A 143 13.02 -1.66 11.16
C THR A 143 14.03 -2.61 10.50
N GLY A 144 14.88 -2.08 9.62
CA GLY A 144 15.95 -2.82 8.97
C GLY A 144 16.23 -2.39 7.54
N GLU A 145 17.17 -3.09 6.90
CA GLU A 145 17.53 -2.90 5.51
C GLU A 145 16.71 -3.81 4.59
N TYR A 146 16.17 -3.22 3.53
CA TYR A 146 15.34 -3.91 2.56
C TYR A 146 15.94 -3.75 1.16
N GLN A 147 15.67 -4.76 0.32
CA GLN A 147 15.89 -4.67 -1.10
C GLN A 147 14.54 -4.77 -1.83
N LEU A 148 14.29 -3.77 -2.68
CA LEU A 148 13.15 -3.67 -3.58
C LEU A 148 13.59 -4.07 -4.99
N THR A 149 12.91 -5.03 -5.61
CA THR A 149 13.05 -5.33 -7.03
C THR A 149 11.77 -4.96 -7.76
N VAL A 150 11.83 -3.95 -8.62
CA VAL A 150 10.73 -3.60 -9.53
C VAL A 150 10.90 -4.39 -10.81
N TYR A 151 9.87 -5.13 -11.21
CA TYR A 151 9.87 -5.98 -12.39
C TYR A 151 8.69 -5.62 -13.30
N ILE A 152 9.00 -5.43 -14.59
CA ILE A 152 8.03 -5.14 -15.64
C ILE A 152 7.98 -6.33 -16.59
N ASN A 153 6.80 -6.93 -16.68
CA ASN A 153 6.52 -8.06 -17.56
C ASN A 153 5.95 -7.52 -18.86
N THR A 154 6.51 -7.92 -19.98
CA THR A 154 6.02 -7.56 -21.31
C THR A 154 5.44 -8.79 -22.01
N ASP A 155 5.00 -8.60 -23.25
CA ASP A 155 4.56 -9.67 -24.13
C ASP A 155 5.70 -10.58 -24.61
N GLN A 156 6.94 -10.11 -24.59
CA GLN A 156 8.13 -10.87 -24.98
C GLN A 156 9.11 -10.97 -23.82
N LYS A 157 9.46 -12.19 -23.39
CA LYS A 157 10.38 -12.39 -22.26
C LYS A 157 11.72 -11.64 -22.40
N THR A 158 12.20 -11.48 -23.63
CA THR A 158 13.44 -10.76 -23.95
C THR A 158 13.37 -9.26 -23.69
N THR A 159 12.18 -8.68 -23.54
CA THR A 159 11.97 -7.26 -23.22
C THR A 159 11.44 -7.04 -21.80
N ASN A 160 11.39 -8.08 -20.97
CA ASN A 160 11.16 -7.92 -19.54
C ASN A 160 12.34 -7.16 -18.92
N ILE A 161 12.06 -6.29 -17.95
CA ILE A 161 13.09 -5.51 -17.26
C ILE A 161 12.90 -5.58 -15.75
N SER A 162 14.02 -5.62 -15.03
CA SER A 162 14.04 -5.50 -13.57
C SER A 162 15.03 -4.42 -13.14
N LYS A 163 14.68 -3.64 -12.12
CA LYS A 163 15.62 -2.80 -11.39
C LYS A 163 15.60 -3.13 -9.91
N LYS A 164 16.78 -3.10 -9.28
CA LYS A 164 16.97 -3.38 -7.86
C LYS A 164 17.34 -2.12 -7.13
N TYR A 165 16.78 -1.95 -5.95
CA TYR A 165 17.02 -0.82 -5.07
C TYR A 165 17.18 -1.30 -3.63
N ARG A 166 17.91 -0.53 -2.83
CA ARG A 166 18.01 -0.71 -1.37
C ARG A 166 17.41 0.49 -0.66
N PHE A 167 16.81 0.23 0.49
CA PHE A 167 16.29 1.26 1.38
C PHE A 167 16.29 0.79 2.83
N THR A 168 16.26 1.73 3.76
CA THR A 168 16.29 1.46 5.20
C THR A 168 15.02 1.99 5.83
N ILE A 169 14.35 1.13 6.60
CA ILE A 169 13.26 1.53 7.50
C ILE A 169 13.88 1.77 8.87
N PHE A 170 13.83 3.00 9.36
CA PHE A 170 14.23 3.35 10.73
C PHE A 170 13.11 3.06 11.72
N GLU A 171 13.43 3.01 13.00
CA GLU A 171 12.45 2.82 14.09
C GLU A 171 11.33 3.87 14.03
N SER A 172 11.69 5.14 13.86
CA SER A 172 10.73 6.25 13.72
C SER A 172 9.74 6.06 12.56
N HIS A 173 10.18 5.45 11.45
CA HIS A 173 9.29 5.14 10.33
C HIS A 173 8.30 4.03 10.71
N THR A 174 8.77 2.98 11.38
CA THR A 174 7.91 1.90 11.85
C THR A 174 6.90 2.41 12.88
N ASP A 175 7.32 3.29 13.79
CA ASP A 175 6.44 3.87 14.80
C ASP A 175 5.38 4.77 14.16
N GLN A 176 5.76 5.64 13.23
CA GLN A 176 4.82 6.48 12.48
C GLN A 176 3.76 5.65 11.74
N LEU A 177 4.15 4.53 11.13
CA LEU A 177 3.20 3.62 10.49
C LEU A 177 2.24 2.98 11.50
N LYS A 178 2.70 2.68 12.72
CA LYS A 178 1.89 2.09 13.79
C LYS A 178 0.95 3.09 14.48
N GLU A 179 1.20 4.39 14.44
CA GLU A 179 0.37 5.42 15.10
C GLU A 179 -1.13 5.33 14.74
N ILE A 180 -1.46 4.85 13.55
CA ILE A 180 -2.86 4.66 13.15
C ILE A 180 -3.59 3.63 14.02
N THR A 181 -2.87 2.66 14.60
CA THR A 181 -3.45 1.62 15.45
C THR A 181 -4.04 2.17 16.74
N ASP A 182 -3.48 3.25 17.29
CA ASP A 182 -4.02 3.95 18.47
C ASP A 182 -5.40 4.57 18.21
N LYS A 183 -5.72 4.80 16.93
CA LYS A 183 -6.99 5.38 16.49
C LYS A 183 -8.02 4.33 16.06
N TYR A 184 -7.69 3.03 16.15
CA TYR A 184 -8.65 1.96 15.85
C TYR A 184 -9.88 2.02 16.75
N LYS A 185 -9.73 2.46 18.00
CA LYS A 185 -10.85 2.70 18.91
C LYS A 185 -11.86 3.75 18.42
N PHE A 186 -11.52 4.55 17.42
CA PHE A 186 -12.42 5.50 16.76
C PHE A 186 -12.83 5.05 15.34
N GLY A 187 -12.37 3.88 14.89
CA GLY A 187 -12.61 3.34 13.55
C GLY A 187 -11.72 3.90 12.44
N ASP A 188 -10.74 4.73 12.80
CA ASP A 188 -9.79 5.30 11.85
C ASP A 188 -8.85 4.19 11.32
N GLY A 189 -8.51 4.23 10.04
CA GLY A 189 -7.74 3.17 9.38
C GLY A 189 -8.56 1.92 9.03
N ILE A 190 -9.85 1.86 9.41
CA ILE A 190 -10.74 0.71 9.20
C ILE A 190 -11.84 1.09 8.20
N TRP A 191 -12.88 1.80 8.63
CA TRP A 191 -14.01 2.19 7.75
C TRP A 191 -13.95 3.65 7.29
N TRP A 192 -13.12 4.46 7.94
CA TRP A 192 -12.76 5.80 7.52
C TRP A 192 -11.26 5.99 7.75
N ASN A 193 -10.68 6.97 7.08
CA ASN A 193 -9.26 7.28 7.22
C ASN A 193 -9.11 8.77 7.48
N SER A 194 -8.41 9.13 8.56
CA SER A 194 -7.72 10.41 8.65
C SER A 194 -6.53 10.42 7.68
N VAL A 195 -5.70 11.48 7.72
CA VAL A 195 -4.50 11.54 6.87
C VAL A 195 -3.67 10.28 7.09
N LEU A 196 -3.60 9.43 6.05
CA LEU A 196 -2.93 8.12 6.12
C LEU A 196 -1.47 8.31 6.55
N SER A 197 -1.06 7.57 7.57
CA SER A 197 0.34 7.44 7.97
C SER A 197 1.11 6.80 6.82
N SER A 198 1.78 7.63 6.03
CA SER A 198 2.70 7.19 4.99
C SER A 198 4.08 7.72 5.28
N VAL A 199 5.09 6.90 4.96
CA VAL A 199 6.49 7.25 5.15
C VAL A 199 7.15 7.32 3.79
N ILE A 200 7.78 8.46 3.50
CA ILE A 200 8.58 8.64 2.30
C ILE A 200 10.02 8.23 2.58
N ILE A 201 10.55 7.30 1.80
CA ILE A 201 11.88 6.73 1.97
C ILE A 201 12.69 6.93 0.69
N ASP A 202 13.94 7.37 0.85
CA ASP A 202 14.89 7.42 -0.25
C ASP A 202 15.39 6.01 -0.58
N ILE A 203 15.40 5.68 -1.87
CA ILE A 203 15.92 4.40 -2.38
C ILE A 203 17.21 4.63 -3.17
N LYS A 204 18.14 3.67 -3.11
CA LYS A 204 19.39 3.69 -3.87
C LYS A 204 19.43 2.50 -4.81
N GLU A 205 19.75 2.72 -6.08
CA GLU A 205 19.95 1.63 -7.04
C GLU A 205 21.10 0.73 -6.55
N ALA A 206 20.85 -0.58 -6.58
CA ALA A 206 21.70 -1.61 -5.97
C ALA A 206 22.73 -2.19 -6.93
#